data_AF-A0A2E7RL88-F1
#
_entry.id   AF-A0A2E7RL88-F1
#
_cell.length_a   1.000
_cell.length_b   1.000
_cell.length_c   1.000
_cell.angle_alpha   90.00
_cell.angle_beta   90.00
_cell.angle_gamma   90.00
#
_symmetry.space_group_name_H-M   'P 1'
#
loop_
_entity.id
_entity.type
_entity.pdbx_description
1 polymer ?
#
loop_
_entity_poly.entity_id
_entity_poly.type
_entity_poly.pdbx_seq_one_letter_code
_entity_poly.pdbx_strand_id
1 'polypeptide(L)'
;MLAKDFVDCSIDQDLMEHGEEVAAALRAGKDGGIPWFVFLNPSKPILAPDSKTGVHRRREAAILATADGPEGNVGCPVALEERTHFLACLSSARISLSDEELLRIAEQQRAFAEARDSKYGQAVEGIPASPTSFSKLDSDHKEAMAAYRKELKERRSKGEKTALPLQSGIQETYFPKFRALAKNYLASPDDRGQALFWCFSNFRKSGIDWKNPGAIQTGLAYTLIHEWSESEWASGLASAIARNQGTTGFNAEAALVELEGRATSPVLQANAAFSRASLFRRSDEDKFEKELTHFLQKFPDDKRTARAEGYLRNLRTLRIGKKAPDFTGADVDGNPIALSDYKGKVTYIVFWGFW
;
A
#
# COMPACT_ATOMS: atom_id res chain seq x y z
N MET A 1 29.50 -10.17 19.56
CA MET A 1 29.14 -9.01 18.72
C MET A 1 27.64 -8.98 18.44
N LEU A 2 27.05 -10.05 17.87
CA LEU A 2 25.61 -10.09 17.54
C LEU A 2 24.66 -9.70 18.71
N ALA A 3 24.99 -10.10 19.94
CA ALA A 3 24.22 -9.77 21.15
C ALA A 3 24.02 -8.26 21.42
N LYS A 4 24.72 -7.38 20.71
CA LYS A 4 24.52 -5.92 20.78
C LYS A 4 23.14 -5.50 20.28
N ASP A 5 22.66 -6.16 19.22
CA ASP A 5 21.40 -5.83 18.55
C ASP A 5 20.43 -7.01 18.45
N PHE A 6 20.93 -8.24 18.57
CA PHE A 6 20.16 -9.45 18.30
C PHE A 6 20.08 -10.34 19.54
N VAL A 7 18.87 -10.85 19.80
CA VAL A 7 18.63 -11.94 20.74
C VAL A 7 18.46 -13.21 19.93
N ASP A 8 19.26 -14.22 20.21
CA ASP A 8 19.12 -15.53 19.58
C ASP A 8 17.89 -16.26 20.14
N CYS A 9 17.06 -16.77 19.25
CA CYS A 9 15.88 -17.56 19.57
C CYS A 9 15.84 -18.74 18.60
N SER A 10 16.04 -19.93 19.13
CA SER A 10 15.92 -21.18 18.39
C SER A 10 14.51 -21.73 18.54
N ILE A 11 13.91 -22.20 17.45
CA ILE A 11 12.63 -22.91 17.45
C ILE A 11 12.94 -24.36 17.08
N ASP A 12 12.65 -25.27 18.01
CA ASP A 12 12.70 -26.69 17.75
C ASP A 12 11.28 -27.18 17.46
N GLN A 13 11.06 -27.76 16.27
CA GLN A 13 9.73 -28.20 15.85
C GLN A 13 9.24 -29.41 16.65
N ASP A 14 10.15 -30.27 17.07
CA ASP A 14 9.84 -31.57 17.67
C ASP A 14 9.76 -31.46 19.20
N LEU A 15 10.54 -30.55 19.79
CA LEU A 15 10.70 -30.44 21.25
C LEU A 15 9.95 -29.26 21.87
N MET A 16 9.66 -28.19 21.11
CA MET A 16 8.92 -27.04 21.65
C MET A 16 7.43 -27.20 21.40
N GLU A 17 6.64 -26.93 22.45
CA GLU A 17 5.20 -26.80 22.32
C GLU A 17 4.89 -25.73 21.25
N HIS A 18 4.08 -26.12 20.26
CA HIS A 18 3.73 -25.31 19.09
C HIS A 18 4.88 -25.00 18.10
N GLY A 19 6.01 -25.70 18.18
CA GLY A 19 7.17 -25.49 17.30
C GLY A 19 6.85 -25.65 15.81
N GLU A 20 6.12 -26.70 15.43
CA GLU A 20 5.64 -26.91 14.05
C GLU A 20 4.73 -25.76 13.56
N GLU A 21 3.84 -25.26 14.40
CA GLU A 21 2.88 -24.21 14.02
C GLU A 21 3.58 -22.87 13.85
N VAL A 22 4.57 -22.56 14.69
CA VAL A 22 5.44 -21.39 14.50
C VAL A 22 6.23 -21.52 13.20
N ALA A 23 6.86 -22.67 12.95
CA ALA A 23 7.59 -22.93 11.71
C ALA A 23 6.69 -22.76 10.47
N ALA A 24 5.50 -23.34 10.49
CA ALA A 24 4.50 -23.19 9.43
C ALA A 24 4.10 -21.73 9.22
N ALA A 25 3.90 -20.96 10.30
CA ALA A 25 3.55 -19.54 10.23
C ALA A 25 4.68 -18.66 9.66
N LEU A 26 5.95 -19.03 9.89
CA LEU A 26 7.12 -18.34 9.32
C LEU A 26 7.28 -18.60 7.81
N ARG A 27 6.87 -19.78 7.33
CA ARG A 27 6.95 -20.13 5.90
C ARG A 27 5.72 -19.72 5.09
N ALA A 28 4.55 -19.59 5.71
CA ALA A 28 3.32 -19.09 5.10
C ALA A 28 2.98 -19.74 3.73
N GLY A 29 3.24 -21.04 3.56
CA GLY A 29 2.96 -21.77 2.32
C GLY A 29 3.94 -21.51 1.16
N LYS A 30 5.14 -20.98 1.43
CA LYS A 30 6.25 -20.94 0.47
C LYS A 30 6.95 -22.30 0.42
N ASP A 31 7.31 -22.75 -0.78
CA ASP A 31 8.11 -23.96 -0.99
C ASP A 31 9.52 -23.82 -0.37
N GLY A 32 10.02 -24.89 0.26
CA GLY A 32 11.37 -24.99 0.82
C GLY A 32 11.42 -25.20 2.35
N GLY A 33 12.53 -25.77 2.85
CA GLY A 33 12.73 -26.05 4.29
C GLY A 33 12.79 -24.78 5.14
N ILE A 34 12.65 -24.86 6.47
CA ILE A 34 12.62 -23.68 7.35
C ILE A 34 13.79 -22.71 7.08
N PRO A 35 13.55 -21.38 7.07
CA PRO A 35 14.63 -20.43 6.91
C PRO A 35 15.63 -20.57 8.04
N TRP A 36 16.92 -20.64 7.72
CA TRP A 36 17.97 -20.84 8.73
C TRP A 36 18.01 -19.70 9.75
N PHE A 37 17.59 -18.51 9.35
CA PHE A 37 17.39 -17.36 10.22
C PHE A 37 16.31 -16.43 9.64
N VAL A 38 15.67 -15.68 10.54
CA VAL A 38 14.84 -14.53 10.20
C VAL A 38 15.10 -13.46 11.23
N PHE A 39 15.40 -12.24 10.79
CA PHE A 39 15.54 -11.09 11.69
C PHE A 39 14.19 -10.40 11.81
N LEU A 40 13.72 -10.26 13.05
CA LEU A 40 12.36 -9.81 13.35
C LEU A 40 12.38 -8.60 14.28
N ASN A 41 11.44 -7.68 14.07
CA ASN A 41 11.18 -6.57 14.97
C ASN A 41 10.16 -7.01 16.04
N PRO A 42 10.54 -7.09 17.32
CA PRO A 42 9.67 -7.58 18.39
C PRO A 42 8.74 -6.50 18.98
N SER A 43 8.73 -5.27 18.44
CA SER A 43 7.93 -4.15 18.97
C SER A 43 6.41 -4.41 19.00
N LYS A 44 5.94 -5.39 18.24
CA LYS A 44 4.56 -5.88 18.22
C LYS A 44 4.59 -7.42 18.11
N PRO A 45 3.49 -8.12 18.47
CA PRO A 45 3.41 -9.56 18.26
C PRO A 45 3.78 -9.94 16.83
N ILE A 46 4.75 -10.87 16.70
CA ILE A 46 5.31 -11.29 15.40
C ILE A 46 4.29 -12.13 14.62
N LEU A 47 3.55 -12.97 15.33
CA LEU A 47 2.48 -13.78 14.76
C LEU A 47 1.13 -13.13 15.11
N ALA A 48 0.24 -13.06 14.12
CA ALA A 48 -1.13 -12.61 14.31
C ALA A 48 -2.10 -13.61 13.66
N PRO A 49 -3.24 -13.92 14.29
CA PRO A 49 -4.25 -14.77 13.69
C PRO A 49 -4.84 -14.07 12.46
N ASP A 50 -4.95 -14.81 11.36
CA ASP A 50 -5.70 -14.39 10.18
C ASP A 50 -7.18 -14.25 10.56
N SER A 51 -7.80 -13.10 10.24
CA SER A 51 -9.15 -12.79 10.72
C SER A 51 -10.25 -13.69 10.15
N LYS A 52 -9.97 -14.43 9.07
CA LYS A 52 -10.93 -15.33 8.43
C LYS A 52 -10.73 -16.79 8.84
N THR A 53 -9.49 -17.21 8.99
CA THR A 53 -9.13 -18.61 9.21
C THR A 53 -8.71 -18.91 10.65
N GLY A 54 -8.37 -17.89 11.44
CA GLY A 54 -7.82 -18.04 12.79
C GLY A 54 -6.37 -18.54 12.81
N VAL A 55 -5.82 -18.94 11.67
CA VAL A 55 -4.45 -19.45 11.55
C VAL A 55 -3.45 -18.32 11.80
N HIS A 56 -2.49 -18.53 12.69
CA HIS A 56 -1.42 -17.59 12.93
C HIS A 56 -0.54 -17.43 11.69
N ARG A 57 -0.27 -16.18 11.33
CA ARG A 57 0.64 -15.81 10.25
C ARG A 57 1.69 -14.85 10.77
N ARG A 58 2.91 -14.97 10.25
CA ARG A 58 3.94 -13.96 10.48
C ARG A 58 3.52 -12.64 9.85
N ARG A 59 3.64 -11.56 10.63
CA ARG A 59 3.41 -10.20 10.17
C ARG A 59 4.49 -9.76 9.19
N GLU A 60 4.07 -9.26 8.04
CA GLU A 60 5.01 -8.79 7.01
C GLU A 60 5.80 -7.56 7.48
N ALA A 61 5.19 -6.69 8.29
CA ALA A 61 5.88 -5.52 8.85
C ALA A 61 6.91 -5.88 9.94
N ALA A 62 6.86 -7.09 10.50
CA ALA A 62 7.81 -7.53 11.52
C ALA A 62 9.14 -8.03 10.92
N ILE A 63 9.18 -8.37 9.64
CA ILE A 63 10.39 -8.93 9.01
C ILE A 63 11.39 -7.80 8.70
N LEU A 64 12.55 -7.84 9.34
CA LEU A 64 13.66 -6.93 9.07
C LEU A 64 14.56 -7.45 7.96
N ALA A 65 14.80 -8.77 7.94
CA ALA A 65 15.51 -9.50 6.90
C ALA A 65 15.25 -11.02 7.02
N THR A 66 15.51 -11.80 5.98
CA THR A 66 15.26 -13.25 5.96
C THR A 66 16.38 -14.00 5.23
N ALA A 67 16.58 -15.26 5.60
CA ALA A 67 17.49 -16.18 4.90
C ALA A 67 17.10 -16.44 3.44
N ASP A 68 15.87 -16.11 3.02
CA ASP A 68 15.47 -16.19 1.62
C ASP A 68 16.24 -15.15 0.77
N GLY A 69 17.27 -15.62 0.08
CA GLY A 69 18.07 -14.86 -0.87
C GLY A 69 17.55 -14.99 -2.31
N PRO A 70 18.23 -14.36 -3.29
CA PRO A 70 17.85 -14.41 -4.70
C PRO A 70 17.78 -15.83 -5.27
N GLU A 71 18.68 -16.72 -4.82
CA GLU A 71 18.78 -18.12 -5.27
C GLU A 71 17.98 -19.09 -4.38
N GLY A 72 17.14 -18.57 -3.48
CA GLY A 72 16.34 -19.35 -2.55
C GLY A 72 16.82 -19.26 -1.12
N ASN A 73 16.35 -20.20 -0.29
CA ASN A 73 16.62 -20.21 1.14
C ASN A 73 18.09 -20.53 1.41
N VAL A 74 18.79 -19.59 2.06
CA VAL A 74 20.16 -19.77 2.52
C VAL A 74 20.17 -20.68 3.76
N GLY A 75 20.95 -21.76 3.68
CA GLY A 75 21.19 -22.66 4.80
C GLY A 75 22.21 -22.10 5.78
N CYS A 76 23.03 -22.97 6.37
CA CYS A 76 24.24 -22.53 7.06
C CYS A 76 25.12 -21.76 6.07
N PRO A 77 25.41 -20.45 6.26
CA PRO A 77 26.09 -19.68 5.23
C PRO A 77 27.55 -20.15 5.09
N VAL A 78 27.89 -20.79 3.98
CA VAL A 78 29.24 -21.30 3.71
C VAL A 78 29.75 -20.74 2.39
N ALA A 79 28.93 -20.83 1.33
CA ALA A 79 29.27 -20.25 0.03
C ALA A 79 29.40 -18.72 0.14
N LEU A 80 30.17 -18.11 -0.78
CA LEU A 80 30.43 -16.66 -0.74
C LEU A 80 29.12 -15.88 -0.85
N GLU A 81 28.22 -16.30 -1.72
CA GLU A 81 26.92 -15.68 -1.97
C GLU A 81 26.01 -15.74 -0.74
N GLU A 82 26.01 -16.88 -0.04
CA GLU A 82 25.26 -17.08 1.21
C GLU A 82 25.78 -16.20 2.34
N ARG A 83 27.11 -16.13 2.51
CA ARG A 83 27.76 -15.27 3.51
C ARG A 83 27.54 -13.80 3.21
N THR A 84 27.55 -13.43 1.93
CA THR A 84 27.24 -12.06 1.47
C THR A 84 25.80 -11.71 1.80
N HIS A 85 24.84 -12.59 1.52
CA HIS A 85 23.42 -12.39 1.86
C HIS A 85 23.20 -12.31 3.38
N PHE A 86 23.85 -13.17 4.16
CA PHE A 86 23.79 -13.12 5.62
C PHE A 86 24.31 -11.78 6.17
N LEU A 87 25.44 -11.30 5.66
CA LEU A 87 25.98 -9.99 6.03
C LEU A 87 25.05 -8.84 5.64
N ALA A 88 24.41 -8.92 4.47
CA ALA A 88 23.40 -7.95 4.04
C ALA A 88 22.22 -7.93 5.02
N CYS A 89 21.74 -9.10 5.45
CA CYS A 89 20.64 -9.21 6.41
C CYS A 89 21.00 -8.58 7.76
N LEU A 90 22.22 -8.81 8.27
CA LEU A 90 22.71 -8.15 9.48
C LEU A 90 22.80 -6.63 9.30
N SER A 91 23.29 -6.17 8.16
CA SER A 91 23.37 -4.74 7.83
C SER A 91 22.00 -4.07 7.76
N SER A 92 21.00 -4.78 7.21
CA SER A 92 19.61 -4.30 7.14
C SER A 92 18.90 -4.30 8.49
N ALA A 93 19.22 -5.24 9.38
CA ALA A 93 18.49 -5.47 10.63
C ALA A 93 19.14 -4.86 11.89
N ARG A 94 20.42 -4.46 11.83
CA ARG A 94 21.15 -3.88 12.96
C ARG A 94 20.55 -2.57 13.48
N ILE A 95 20.88 -2.25 14.73
CA ILE A 95 20.54 -1.00 15.41
C ILE A 95 21.81 -0.24 15.80
N SER A 96 22.79 -0.93 16.41
CA SER A 96 23.98 -0.35 17.03
C SER A 96 25.29 -0.93 16.51
N LEU A 97 25.29 -2.07 15.81
CA LEU A 97 26.50 -2.68 15.25
C LEU A 97 27.17 -1.75 14.24
N SER A 98 28.45 -1.47 14.43
CA SER A 98 29.23 -0.67 13.48
C SER A 98 29.59 -1.46 12.22
N ASP A 99 30.00 -0.75 11.17
CA ASP A 99 30.51 -1.39 9.94
C ASP A 99 31.74 -2.26 10.23
N GLU A 100 32.62 -1.81 11.12
CA GLU A 100 33.78 -2.58 11.54
C GLU A 100 33.38 -3.88 12.26
N GLU A 101 32.38 -3.82 13.15
CA GLU A 101 31.87 -5.00 13.85
C GLU A 101 31.23 -6.00 12.87
N LEU A 102 30.50 -5.51 11.85
CA LEU A 102 29.95 -6.35 10.79
C LEU A 102 31.04 -7.05 9.97
N LEU A 103 32.09 -6.32 9.58
CA LEU A 103 33.22 -6.90 8.84
C LEU A 103 33.98 -7.93 9.68
N ARG A 104 34.09 -7.72 11.00
CA ARG A 104 34.66 -8.73 11.92
C ARG A 104 33.78 -9.98 12.01
N ILE A 105 32.45 -9.85 12.00
CA ILE A 105 31.54 -11.00 11.92
C ILE A 105 31.74 -11.74 10.59
N ALA A 106 31.86 -11.01 9.47
CA ALA A 106 32.09 -11.59 8.15
C ALA A 106 33.41 -12.38 8.08
N GLU A 107 34.45 -11.89 8.74
CA GLU A 107 35.74 -12.58 8.83
C GLU A 107 35.66 -13.86 9.68
N GLN A 108 34.92 -13.85 10.79
CA GLN A 108 34.66 -15.06 11.59
C GLN A 108 33.89 -16.11 10.78
N GLN A 109 32.88 -15.68 10.01
CA GLN A 109 32.13 -16.51 9.06
C GLN A 109 33.05 -17.11 7.97
N ARG A 110 33.96 -16.31 7.41
CA ARG A 110 34.96 -16.76 6.42
C ARG A 110 35.89 -17.83 7.00
N ALA A 111 36.45 -17.60 8.19
CA ALA A 111 37.34 -18.56 8.85
C ALA A 111 36.61 -19.89 9.15
N PHE A 112 35.35 -19.82 9.59
CA PHE A 112 34.51 -21.01 9.76
C PHE A 112 34.31 -21.77 8.44
N ALA A 113 33.98 -21.06 7.35
CA ALA A 113 33.76 -21.67 6.04
C ALA A 113 35.05 -22.30 5.48
N GLU A 114 36.19 -21.60 5.59
CA GLU A 114 37.51 -22.07 5.17
C GLU A 114 37.95 -23.34 5.92
N ALA A 115 37.67 -23.42 7.23
CA ALA A 115 37.96 -24.59 8.03
C ALA A 115 37.16 -25.84 7.61
N ARG A 116 36.00 -25.66 6.94
CA ARG A 116 35.21 -26.78 6.39
C ARG A 116 35.78 -27.24 5.05
N ASP A 117 36.16 -26.30 4.19
CA ASP A 117 36.82 -26.54 2.91
C ASP A 117 37.48 -25.23 2.45
N SER A 118 38.77 -25.30 2.13
CA SER A 118 39.59 -24.13 1.75
C SER A 118 39.01 -23.34 0.57
N LYS A 119 38.22 -23.97 -0.31
CA LYS A 119 37.60 -23.28 -1.45
C LYS A 119 36.60 -22.20 -1.02
N TYR A 120 36.08 -22.26 0.21
CA TYR A 120 35.15 -21.28 0.75
C TYR A 120 35.82 -20.11 1.48
N GLY A 121 37.15 -20.05 1.55
CA GLY A 121 37.91 -19.01 2.26
C GLY A 121 37.93 -17.62 1.61
N GLN A 122 37.14 -17.40 0.55
CA GLN A 122 37.02 -16.09 -0.12
C GLN A 122 36.40 -15.05 0.82
N ALA A 123 36.98 -13.86 0.92
CA ALA A 123 36.42 -12.77 1.70
C ALA A 123 35.24 -12.13 0.97
N VAL A 124 34.29 -11.59 1.74
CA VAL A 124 33.29 -10.67 1.19
C VAL A 124 33.99 -9.36 0.81
N GLU A 125 33.56 -8.73 -0.28
CA GLU A 125 34.18 -7.49 -0.77
C GLU A 125 33.95 -6.29 0.15
N GLY A 126 32.92 -6.35 0.99
CA GLY A 126 32.54 -5.32 1.93
C GLY A 126 31.12 -5.55 2.46
N ILE A 127 30.55 -4.53 3.11
CA ILE A 127 29.14 -4.56 3.50
C ILE A 127 28.28 -4.36 2.25
N PRO A 128 27.35 -5.28 1.94
CA PRO A 128 26.49 -5.15 0.77
C PRO A 128 25.66 -3.87 0.83
N ALA A 129 25.51 -3.22 -0.33
CA ALA A 129 24.72 -2.00 -0.44
C ALA A 129 23.24 -2.26 -0.14
N SER A 130 22.62 -1.38 0.65
CA SER A 130 21.18 -1.44 0.88
C SER A 130 20.40 -1.19 -0.41
N PRO A 131 19.20 -1.79 -0.58
CA PRO A 131 18.33 -1.49 -1.69
C PRO A 131 17.99 0.00 -1.79
N THR A 132 17.64 0.47 -2.99
CA THR A 132 17.12 1.83 -3.18
C THR A 132 15.90 2.06 -2.29
N SER A 133 15.90 3.15 -1.52
CA SER A 133 14.76 3.52 -0.68
C SER A 133 13.52 3.87 -1.51
N PHE A 134 12.35 3.76 -0.91
CA PHE A 134 11.10 4.16 -1.54
C PHE A 134 11.14 5.65 -1.94
N SER A 135 11.64 6.51 -1.06
CA SER A 135 11.73 7.95 -1.30
C SER A 135 12.54 8.28 -2.56
N LYS A 136 13.70 7.62 -2.74
CA LYS A 136 14.51 7.80 -3.95
C LYS A 136 13.79 7.31 -5.20
N LEU A 137 13.21 6.11 -5.15
CA LEU A 137 12.48 5.53 -6.28
C LEU A 137 11.24 6.36 -6.67
N ASP A 138 10.53 6.93 -5.69
CA ASP A 138 9.39 7.81 -5.91
C ASP A 138 9.81 9.19 -6.43
N SER A 139 10.96 9.73 -6.01
CA SER A 139 11.55 10.93 -6.63
C SER A 139 11.84 10.71 -8.12
N ASP A 140 12.52 9.62 -8.46
CA ASP A 140 12.86 9.29 -9.85
C ASP A 140 11.60 9.13 -10.72
N HIS A 141 10.57 8.48 -10.17
CA HIS A 141 9.26 8.37 -10.82
C HIS A 141 8.59 9.74 -11.02
N LYS A 142 8.59 10.61 -10.00
CA LYS A 142 8.00 11.95 -10.07
C LYS A 142 8.72 12.83 -11.08
N GLU A 143 10.04 12.77 -11.13
CA GLU A 143 10.87 13.47 -12.11
C GLU A 143 10.56 13.01 -13.54
N ALA A 144 10.47 11.69 -13.76
CA ALA A 144 10.05 11.15 -15.05
C ALA A 144 8.64 11.64 -15.47
N MET A 145 7.68 11.64 -14.54
CA MET A 145 6.33 12.16 -14.79
C MET A 145 6.32 13.66 -15.07
N ALA A 146 7.16 14.45 -14.40
CA ALA A 146 7.30 15.88 -14.64
C ALA A 146 7.90 16.17 -16.01
N ALA A 147 8.94 15.44 -16.41
CA ALA A 147 9.56 15.54 -17.73
C ALA A 147 8.55 15.23 -18.85
N TYR A 148 7.78 14.14 -18.71
CA TYR A 148 6.73 13.79 -19.67
C TYR A 148 5.64 14.86 -19.77
N ARG A 149 5.17 15.41 -18.65
CA ARG A 149 4.19 16.50 -18.65
C ARG A 149 4.73 17.77 -19.33
N LYS A 150 6.01 18.08 -19.12
CA LYS A 150 6.68 19.21 -19.76
C LYS A 150 6.72 19.04 -21.27
N GLU A 151 7.13 17.87 -21.75
CA GLU A 151 7.13 17.52 -23.18
C GLU A 151 5.73 17.68 -23.80
N LEU A 152 4.69 17.15 -23.13
CA LEU A 152 3.31 17.29 -23.60
C LEU A 152 2.85 18.75 -23.72
N LYS A 153 3.27 19.60 -22.78
CA LYS A 153 2.94 21.04 -22.80
C LYS A 153 3.65 21.73 -23.97
N GLU A 154 4.92 21.42 -24.20
CA GLU A 154 5.72 21.98 -25.30
C GLU A 154 5.14 21.59 -26.66
N ARG A 155 4.77 20.31 -26.85
CA ARG A 155 4.11 19.84 -28.08
C ARG A 155 2.80 20.57 -28.36
N ARG A 156 1.96 20.74 -27.33
CA ARG A 156 0.71 21.53 -27.44
C ARG A 156 0.98 22.98 -27.84
N SER A 157 2.01 23.61 -27.28
CA SER A 157 2.37 24.99 -27.62
C SER A 157 2.82 25.16 -29.07
N LYS A 158 3.35 24.09 -29.69
CA LYS A 158 3.74 24.05 -31.11
C LYS A 158 2.56 23.72 -32.05
N GLY A 159 1.34 23.61 -31.54
CA GLY A 159 0.15 23.29 -32.32
C GLY A 159 0.01 21.80 -32.68
N GLU A 160 0.83 20.92 -32.11
CA GLU A 160 0.70 19.47 -32.32
C GLU A 160 -0.58 18.96 -31.63
N LYS A 161 -1.60 18.64 -32.44
CA LYS A 161 -2.88 18.06 -31.98
C LYS A 161 -2.84 16.54 -31.85
N THR A 162 -1.70 15.95 -31.50
CA THR A 162 -1.62 14.51 -31.25
C THR A 162 -2.51 14.13 -30.08
N ALA A 163 -3.38 13.13 -30.28
CA ALA A 163 -4.13 12.51 -29.20
C ALA A 163 -3.13 12.06 -28.12
N LEU A 164 -3.38 12.45 -26.86
CA LEU A 164 -2.57 11.96 -25.75
C LEU A 164 -2.68 10.43 -25.74
N PRO A 165 -1.57 9.69 -25.67
CA PRO A 165 -1.65 8.26 -25.46
C PRO A 165 -2.41 8.00 -24.15
N LEU A 166 -3.23 6.95 -24.13
CA LEU A 166 -4.02 6.57 -22.96
C LEU A 166 -3.14 6.31 -21.71
N GLN A 167 -1.85 6.01 -21.92
CA GLN A 167 -0.84 5.75 -20.90
C GLN A 167 0.47 6.46 -21.23
N SER A 168 1.21 6.88 -20.20
CA SER A 168 2.47 7.61 -20.39
C SER A 168 3.70 6.72 -20.58
N GLY A 169 3.60 5.38 -20.46
CA GLY A 169 4.74 4.45 -20.46
C GLY A 169 5.55 4.44 -19.14
N ILE A 170 5.38 5.49 -18.32
CA ILE A 170 6.12 5.68 -17.08
C ILE A 170 5.63 4.73 -16.00
N GLN A 171 4.31 4.53 -15.86
CA GLN A 171 3.81 3.62 -14.84
C GLN A 171 4.26 2.19 -15.12
N GLU A 172 4.28 1.78 -16.39
CA GLU A 172 4.75 0.47 -16.85
C GLU A 172 6.24 0.26 -16.54
N THR A 173 7.04 1.34 -16.66
CA THR A 173 8.47 1.31 -16.34
C THR A 173 8.75 1.20 -14.84
N TYR A 174 7.96 1.88 -14.01
CA TYR A 174 8.23 1.97 -12.56
C TYR A 174 7.49 0.92 -11.74
N PHE A 175 6.36 0.39 -12.22
CA PHE A 175 5.58 -0.61 -11.48
C PHE A 175 6.39 -1.86 -11.12
N PRO A 176 7.19 -2.46 -12.02
CA PRO A 176 8.05 -3.59 -11.66
C PRO A 176 9.09 -3.23 -10.59
N LYS A 177 9.61 -1.99 -10.60
CA LYS A 177 10.61 -1.52 -9.62
C LYS A 177 10.01 -1.39 -8.22
N PHE A 178 8.83 -0.77 -8.09
CA PHE A 178 8.12 -0.71 -6.81
C PHE A 178 7.69 -2.10 -6.34
N ARG A 179 7.25 -2.96 -7.25
CA ARG A 179 6.91 -4.35 -6.91
C ARG A 179 8.11 -5.14 -6.41
N ALA A 180 9.29 -4.92 -6.99
CA ALA A 180 10.53 -5.54 -6.54
C ALA A 180 10.93 -5.03 -5.16
N LEU A 181 10.88 -3.70 -4.94
CA LEU A 181 11.15 -3.10 -3.63
C LEU A 181 10.22 -3.64 -2.54
N ALA A 182 8.91 -3.75 -2.82
CA ALA A 182 7.91 -4.28 -1.88
C ALA A 182 8.21 -5.73 -1.43
N LYS A 183 8.94 -6.50 -2.24
CA LYS A 183 9.32 -7.90 -1.99
C LYS A 183 10.76 -8.07 -1.49
N ASN A 184 11.55 -7.01 -1.46
CA ASN A 184 12.95 -7.08 -1.09
C ASN A 184 13.10 -6.93 0.43
N TYR A 185 13.29 -8.04 1.15
CA TYR A 185 13.44 -8.03 2.60
C TYR A 185 14.76 -7.44 3.11
N LEU A 186 15.67 -7.00 2.23
CA LEU A 186 16.79 -6.15 2.64
C LEU A 186 16.39 -4.66 2.74
N ALA A 187 15.22 -4.28 2.21
CA ALA A 187 14.65 -2.96 2.37
C ALA A 187 13.86 -2.86 3.69
N SER A 188 13.81 -1.65 4.24
CA SER A 188 13.09 -1.40 5.49
C SER A 188 11.60 -1.81 5.38
N PRO A 189 10.95 -2.24 6.47
CA PRO A 189 9.52 -2.54 6.45
C PRO A 189 8.66 -1.38 5.93
N ASP A 190 9.05 -0.13 6.20
CA ASP A 190 8.36 1.05 5.70
C ASP A 190 8.55 1.28 4.20
N ASP A 191 9.75 1.09 3.66
CA ASP A 191 9.97 1.16 2.21
C ASP A 191 9.15 0.10 1.48
N ARG A 192 9.10 -1.13 2.04
CA ARG A 192 8.29 -2.22 1.49
C ARG A 192 6.80 -1.88 1.51
N GLY A 193 6.30 -1.38 2.63
CA GLY A 193 4.90 -0.97 2.80
C GLY A 193 4.50 0.17 1.85
N GLN A 194 5.33 1.22 1.75
CA GLN A 194 5.08 2.33 0.84
C GLN A 194 5.12 1.89 -0.63
N ALA A 195 6.06 1.02 -1.01
CA ALA A 195 6.13 0.48 -2.36
C ALA A 195 4.91 -0.40 -2.69
N LEU A 196 4.44 -1.21 -1.72
CA LEU A 196 3.22 -1.99 -1.86
C LEU A 196 2.00 -1.09 -2.03
N PHE A 197 1.91 -0.01 -1.25
CA PHE A 197 0.84 0.97 -1.35
C PHE A 197 0.85 1.72 -2.69
N TRP A 198 2.04 2.02 -3.21
CA TRP A 198 2.21 2.59 -4.54
C TRP A 198 1.72 1.62 -5.62
N CYS A 199 2.09 0.33 -5.54
CA CYS A 199 1.61 -0.71 -6.45
C CYS A 199 0.09 -0.86 -6.39
N PHE A 200 -0.50 -0.88 -5.19
CA PHE A 200 -1.96 -0.91 -5.01
C PHE A 200 -2.64 0.30 -5.66
N SER A 201 -2.09 1.50 -5.44
CA SER A 201 -2.65 2.75 -5.98
C SER A 201 -2.53 2.88 -7.51
N ASN A 202 -1.53 2.24 -8.11
CA ASN A 202 -1.24 2.29 -9.54
C ASN A 202 -1.58 0.99 -10.29
N PHE A 203 -2.24 0.03 -9.64
CA PHE A 203 -2.49 -1.31 -10.16
C PHE A 203 -3.10 -1.32 -11.57
N ARG A 204 -4.17 -0.54 -11.78
CA ARG A 204 -4.87 -0.43 -13.08
C ARG A 204 -4.06 0.26 -14.18
N LYS A 205 -2.99 0.97 -13.81
CA LYS A 205 -2.07 1.68 -14.72
C LYS A 205 -0.72 0.95 -14.85
N SER A 206 -0.62 -0.27 -14.35
CA SER A 206 0.63 -1.03 -14.37
C SER A 206 1.08 -1.46 -15.77
N GLY A 207 0.18 -1.44 -16.76
CA GLY A 207 0.38 -2.03 -18.08
C GLY A 207 0.49 -3.56 -18.09
N ILE A 208 0.22 -4.21 -16.95
CA ILE A 208 0.25 -5.67 -16.82
C ILE A 208 -1.16 -6.22 -17.05
N ASP A 209 -1.26 -7.23 -17.91
CA ASP A 209 -2.47 -8.04 -18.04
C ASP A 209 -2.53 -9.07 -16.90
N TRP A 210 -3.34 -8.77 -15.88
CA TRP A 210 -3.41 -9.56 -14.66
C TRP A 210 -4.40 -10.71 -14.80
N LYS A 211 -3.93 -11.93 -14.55
CA LYS A 211 -4.83 -13.05 -14.25
C LYS A 211 -5.48 -12.81 -12.88
N ASN A 212 -6.81 -12.80 -12.82
CA ASN A 212 -7.60 -12.57 -11.59
C ASN A 212 -7.25 -11.26 -10.85
N PRO A 213 -7.41 -10.09 -11.49
CA PRO A 213 -6.99 -8.80 -10.94
C PRO A 213 -7.65 -8.48 -9.59
N GLY A 214 -8.91 -8.90 -9.39
CA GLY A 214 -9.64 -8.72 -8.13
C GLY A 214 -9.03 -9.46 -6.95
N ALA A 215 -8.54 -10.69 -7.15
CA ALA A 215 -7.89 -11.47 -6.09
C ALA A 215 -6.55 -10.83 -5.69
N ILE A 216 -5.79 -10.35 -6.67
CA ILE A 216 -4.51 -9.67 -6.43
C ILE A 216 -4.73 -8.35 -5.68
N GLN A 217 -5.67 -7.51 -6.15
CA GLN A 217 -6.05 -6.27 -5.45
C GLN A 217 -6.54 -6.54 -4.03
N THR A 218 -7.31 -7.60 -3.82
CA THR A 218 -7.78 -8.01 -2.49
C THR A 218 -6.60 -8.36 -1.60
N GLY A 219 -5.65 -9.17 -2.08
CA GLY A 219 -4.43 -9.49 -1.33
C GLY A 219 -3.65 -8.24 -0.94
N LEU A 220 -3.37 -7.36 -1.91
CA LEU A 220 -2.65 -6.10 -1.67
C LEU A 220 -3.36 -5.21 -0.64
N ALA A 221 -4.68 -5.01 -0.79
CA ALA A 221 -5.46 -4.19 0.12
C ALA A 221 -5.43 -4.75 1.56
N TYR A 222 -5.67 -6.05 1.73
CA TYR A 222 -5.72 -6.66 3.05
C TYR A 222 -4.33 -6.71 3.72
N THR A 223 -3.26 -6.96 2.96
CA THR A 223 -1.90 -6.83 3.52
C THR A 223 -1.64 -5.40 4.00
N LEU A 224 -1.99 -4.38 3.22
CA LEU A 224 -1.84 -2.98 3.64
C LEU A 224 -2.69 -2.65 4.88
N ILE A 225 -3.94 -3.12 4.92
CA ILE A 225 -4.86 -2.91 6.04
C ILE A 225 -4.32 -3.57 7.32
N HIS A 226 -3.78 -4.78 7.24
CA HIS A 226 -3.35 -5.52 8.42
C HIS A 226 -1.99 -5.10 8.95
N GLU A 227 -1.09 -4.64 8.08
CA GLU A 227 0.31 -4.44 8.43
C GLU A 227 0.70 -2.99 8.60
N TRP A 228 0.13 -2.09 7.78
CA TRP A 228 0.61 -0.71 7.63
C TRP A 228 -0.49 0.35 7.63
N SER A 229 -1.74 0.01 7.94
CA SER A 229 -2.84 0.99 7.89
C SER A 229 -2.66 2.18 8.85
N GLU A 230 -1.99 1.94 9.97
CA GLU A 230 -1.72 2.93 11.02
C GLU A 230 -0.44 3.72 10.78
N SER A 231 0.31 3.43 9.72
CA SER A 231 1.50 4.21 9.37
C SER A 231 1.10 5.62 8.91
N GLU A 232 1.86 6.65 9.29
CA GLU A 232 1.56 8.04 8.93
C GLU A 232 1.45 8.25 7.41
N TRP A 233 2.32 7.57 6.65
CA TRP A 233 2.33 7.61 5.19
C TRP A 233 1.10 6.93 4.54
N ALA A 234 0.34 6.11 5.28
CA ALA A 234 -0.80 5.35 4.80
C ALA A 234 -2.14 6.11 4.89
N SER A 235 -2.14 7.40 5.27
CA SER A 235 -3.35 8.22 5.42
C SER A 235 -4.27 8.24 4.18
N GLY A 236 -3.71 8.03 2.98
CA GLY A 236 -4.44 7.94 1.71
C GLY A 236 -5.08 6.58 1.39
N LEU A 237 -4.92 5.55 2.24
CA LEU A 237 -5.31 4.17 1.96
C LEU A 237 -6.80 4.00 1.66
N ALA A 238 -7.68 4.56 2.50
CA ALA A 238 -9.13 4.47 2.30
C ALA A 238 -9.57 5.05 0.94
N SER A 239 -9.00 6.20 0.55
CA SER A 239 -9.27 6.81 -0.75
C SER A 239 -8.70 5.98 -1.91
N ALA A 240 -7.55 5.33 -1.73
CA ALA A 240 -6.99 4.43 -2.73
C ALA A 240 -7.85 3.18 -2.94
N ILE A 241 -8.41 2.61 -1.86
CA ILE A 241 -9.35 1.49 -1.93
C ILE A 241 -10.57 1.89 -2.75
N ALA A 242 -11.18 3.04 -2.47
CA ALA A 242 -12.33 3.53 -3.22
C ALA A 242 -12.02 3.78 -4.71
N ARG A 243 -10.87 4.36 -5.04
CA ARG A 243 -10.45 4.58 -6.45
C ARG A 243 -10.27 3.26 -7.22
N ASN A 244 -9.93 2.18 -6.53
CA ASN A 244 -9.71 0.86 -7.14
C ASN A 244 -10.99 0.02 -7.29
N GLN A 245 -12.16 0.51 -6.85
CA GLN A 245 -13.46 -0.19 -6.98
C GLN A 245 -13.77 -0.65 -8.41
N GLY A 246 -13.28 0.06 -9.44
CA GLY A 246 -13.45 -0.34 -10.84
C GLY A 246 -12.62 -1.55 -11.28
N THR A 247 -11.90 -2.22 -10.38
CA THR A 247 -11.17 -3.46 -10.71
C THR A 247 -12.09 -4.66 -10.59
N THR A 248 -12.31 -5.39 -11.68
CA THR A 248 -13.19 -6.57 -11.71
C THR A 248 -12.80 -7.57 -10.63
N GLY A 249 -13.77 -7.95 -9.79
CA GLY A 249 -13.61 -8.90 -8.69
C GLY A 249 -13.01 -8.32 -7.41
N PHE A 250 -12.66 -7.03 -7.35
CA PHE A 250 -12.22 -6.37 -6.10
C PHE A 250 -13.41 -5.80 -5.34
N ASN A 251 -13.60 -6.24 -4.09
CA ASN A 251 -14.65 -5.72 -3.21
C ASN A 251 -14.11 -4.56 -2.34
N ALA A 252 -14.18 -3.33 -2.88
CA ALA A 252 -13.75 -2.13 -2.17
C ALA A 252 -14.59 -1.83 -0.92
N GLU A 253 -15.89 -2.15 -0.93
CA GLU A 253 -16.78 -1.97 0.22
C GLU A 253 -16.30 -2.82 1.40
N ALA A 254 -16.08 -4.13 1.19
CA ALA A 254 -15.59 -5.04 2.22
C ALA A 254 -14.20 -4.63 2.74
N ALA A 255 -13.30 -4.20 1.86
CA ALA A 255 -11.98 -3.70 2.29
C ALA A 255 -12.08 -2.43 3.15
N LEU A 256 -13.03 -1.53 2.87
CA LEU A 256 -13.27 -0.34 3.71
C LEU A 256 -13.95 -0.66 5.03
N VAL A 257 -14.85 -1.66 5.06
CA VAL A 257 -15.40 -2.21 6.31
C VAL A 257 -14.27 -2.77 7.18
N GLU A 258 -13.38 -3.58 6.60
CA GLU A 258 -12.24 -4.16 7.32
C GLU A 258 -11.31 -3.05 7.87
N LEU A 259 -11.01 -2.04 7.05
CA LEU A 259 -10.18 -0.91 7.46
C LEU A 259 -10.83 -0.12 8.61
N GLU A 260 -12.13 0.18 8.52
CA GLU A 260 -12.85 0.86 9.60
C GLU A 260 -12.89 0.04 10.89
N GLY A 261 -13.13 -1.27 10.78
CA GLY A 261 -13.26 -2.16 11.94
C GLY A 261 -11.95 -2.39 12.69
N ARG A 262 -10.82 -2.42 11.98
CA ARG A 262 -9.50 -2.68 12.57
C ARG A 262 -8.74 -1.43 12.98
N ALA A 263 -9.04 -0.29 12.37
CA ALA A 263 -8.37 0.96 12.69
C ALA A 263 -8.60 1.33 14.16
N THR A 264 -7.51 1.66 14.84
CA THR A 264 -7.50 2.23 16.19
C THR A 264 -7.60 3.75 16.15
N SER A 265 -7.16 4.38 15.05
CA SER A 265 -7.25 5.83 14.86
C SER A 265 -8.66 6.27 14.44
N PRO A 266 -9.34 7.17 15.18
CA PRO A 266 -10.64 7.71 14.80
C PRO A 266 -10.62 8.42 13.43
N VAL A 267 -9.49 9.06 13.09
CA VAL A 267 -9.30 9.71 11.79
C VAL A 267 -9.31 8.68 10.66
N LEU A 268 -8.67 7.54 10.86
CA LEU A 268 -8.62 6.47 9.87
C LEU A 268 -9.98 5.77 9.73
N GLN A 269 -10.68 5.54 10.84
CA GLN A 269 -12.05 5.02 10.83
C GLN A 269 -12.99 5.96 10.05
N ALA A 270 -12.93 7.27 10.32
CA ALA A 270 -13.71 8.27 9.59
C ALA A 270 -13.35 8.32 8.09
N ASN A 271 -12.05 8.21 7.76
CA ASN A 271 -11.59 8.11 6.36
C ASN A 271 -12.16 6.89 5.64
N ALA A 272 -12.19 5.73 6.30
CA ALA A 272 -12.74 4.50 5.76
C ALA A 272 -14.26 4.62 5.54
N ALA A 273 -15.01 5.06 6.56
CA ALA A 273 -16.46 5.23 6.49
C ALA A 273 -16.87 6.25 5.40
N PHE A 274 -16.22 7.42 5.34
CA PHE A 274 -16.54 8.42 4.31
C PHE A 274 -16.20 7.94 2.89
N SER A 275 -15.08 7.22 2.74
CA SER A 275 -14.70 6.61 1.46
C SER A 275 -15.69 5.52 1.04
N ARG A 276 -16.25 4.78 2.01
CA ARG A 276 -17.25 3.72 1.78
C ARG A 276 -18.56 4.31 1.27
N ALA A 277 -19.05 5.38 1.89
CA ALA A 277 -20.20 6.12 1.37
C ALA A 277 -19.97 6.60 -0.08
N SER A 278 -18.77 7.11 -0.36
CA SER A 278 -18.42 7.63 -1.69
C SER A 278 -18.48 6.59 -2.82
N LEU A 279 -18.43 5.27 -2.52
CA LEU A 279 -18.57 4.20 -3.50
C LEU A 279 -19.95 4.19 -4.18
N PHE A 280 -20.99 4.64 -3.46
CA PHE A 280 -22.38 4.52 -3.89
C PHE A 280 -22.95 5.80 -4.48
N ARG A 281 -22.22 6.91 -4.36
CA ARG A 281 -22.65 8.27 -4.74
C ARG A 281 -23.26 8.40 -6.14
N ARG A 282 -22.88 7.52 -7.08
CA ARG A 282 -23.32 7.56 -8.49
C ARG A 282 -24.03 6.28 -8.95
N SER A 283 -24.29 5.34 -8.05
CA SER A 283 -24.76 3.99 -8.42
C SER A 283 -25.91 3.48 -7.57
N ASP A 284 -25.97 3.83 -6.28
CA ASP A 284 -26.95 3.30 -5.35
C ASP A 284 -27.27 4.37 -4.29
N GLU A 285 -28.37 5.11 -4.50
CA GLU A 285 -28.73 6.23 -3.64
C GLU A 285 -29.11 5.79 -2.22
N ASP A 286 -29.74 4.62 -2.08
CA ASP A 286 -30.19 4.10 -0.80
C ASP A 286 -29.00 3.66 0.06
N LYS A 287 -28.04 2.94 -0.55
CA LYS A 287 -26.76 2.67 0.14
C LYS A 287 -25.99 3.95 0.42
N PHE A 288 -25.96 4.90 -0.50
CA PHE A 288 -25.26 6.16 -0.26
C PHE A 288 -25.84 6.92 0.93
N GLU A 289 -27.17 7.03 1.03
CA GLU A 289 -27.86 7.64 2.19
C GLU A 289 -27.56 6.89 3.48
N LYS A 290 -27.64 5.55 3.47
CA LYS A 290 -27.34 4.71 4.64
C LYS A 290 -25.90 4.92 5.13
N GLU A 291 -24.93 4.89 4.23
CA GLU A 291 -23.51 5.00 4.59
C GLU A 291 -23.12 6.42 5.04
N LEU A 292 -23.71 7.46 4.44
CA LEU A 292 -23.55 8.83 4.94
C LEU A 292 -24.15 9.01 6.34
N THR A 293 -25.32 8.41 6.58
CA THR A 293 -25.96 8.44 7.90
C THR A 293 -25.09 7.74 8.94
N HIS A 294 -24.53 6.57 8.63
CA HIS A 294 -23.55 5.88 9.48
C HIS A 294 -22.35 6.78 9.79
N PHE A 295 -21.77 7.41 8.77
CA PHE A 295 -20.63 8.31 8.93
C PHE A 295 -20.96 9.49 9.88
N LEU A 296 -22.10 10.16 9.67
CA LEU A 296 -22.51 11.30 10.50
C LEU A 296 -22.80 10.90 11.95
N GLN A 297 -23.42 9.74 12.16
CA GLN A 297 -23.72 9.24 13.50
C GLN A 297 -22.46 8.85 14.28
N LYS A 298 -21.52 8.18 13.60
CA LYS A 298 -20.30 7.67 14.24
C LYS A 298 -19.19 8.71 14.37
N PHE A 299 -19.16 9.71 13.48
CA PHE A 299 -18.11 10.73 13.43
C PHE A 299 -18.70 12.16 13.36
N PRO A 300 -19.50 12.60 14.35
CA PRO A 300 -20.20 13.89 14.31
C PRO A 300 -19.27 15.11 14.27
N ASP A 301 -18.04 14.99 14.77
CA ASP A 301 -17.05 16.07 14.84
C ASP A 301 -16.06 16.08 13.65
N ASP A 302 -16.20 15.16 12.69
CA ASP A 302 -15.29 15.12 11.52
C ASP A 302 -15.53 16.33 10.61
N LYS A 303 -14.45 16.94 10.11
CA LYS A 303 -14.50 18.11 9.20
C LYS A 303 -15.34 17.93 7.93
N ARG A 304 -15.69 16.69 7.57
CA ARG A 304 -16.52 16.37 6.39
C ARG A 304 -18.01 16.26 6.71
N THR A 305 -18.45 16.41 7.96
CA THR A 305 -19.87 16.32 8.36
C THR A 305 -20.74 17.29 7.57
N ALA A 306 -20.36 18.58 7.49
CA ALA A 306 -21.08 19.57 6.70
C ALA A 306 -21.24 19.18 5.21
N ARG A 307 -20.22 18.51 4.64
CA ARG A 307 -20.28 17.98 3.27
C ARG A 307 -21.21 16.77 3.16
N ALA A 308 -21.15 15.85 4.13
CA ALA A 308 -22.02 14.67 4.19
C ALA A 308 -23.49 15.07 4.36
N GLU A 309 -23.79 16.04 5.22
CA GLU A 309 -25.13 16.62 5.36
C GLU A 309 -25.61 17.28 4.07
N GLY A 310 -24.72 18.01 3.37
CA GLY A 310 -25.02 18.56 2.05
C GLY A 310 -25.43 17.49 1.04
N TYR A 311 -24.74 16.35 1.04
CA TYR A 311 -25.14 15.21 0.20
C TYR A 311 -26.50 14.65 0.63
N LEU A 312 -26.77 14.47 1.92
CA LEU A 312 -28.09 14.00 2.39
C LEU A 312 -29.22 14.96 2.04
N ARG A 313 -28.99 16.28 2.17
CA ARG A 313 -29.97 17.29 1.74
C ARG A 313 -30.27 17.16 0.25
N ASN A 314 -29.23 17.08 -0.58
CA ASN A 314 -29.40 16.91 -2.03
C ASN A 314 -30.12 15.62 -2.37
N LEU A 315 -29.81 14.52 -1.69
CA LEU A 315 -30.55 13.27 -1.85
C LEU A 315 -32.03 13.44 -1.47
N ARG A 316 -32.40 14.26 -0.50
CA ARG A 316 -33.82 14.41 -0.10
C ARG A 316 -34.60 15.38 -0.99
N THR A 317 -33.92 16.36 -1.59
CA THR A 317 -34.57 17.48 -2.29
C THR A 317 -34.31 17.53 -3.79
N LEU A 318 -33.18 17.02 -4.27
CA LEU A 318 -32.72 17.07 -5.66
C LEU A 318 -32.74 15.68 -6.32
N ARG A 319 -33.92 15.04 -6.35
CA ARG A 319 -34.14 13.76 -7.06
C ARG A 319 -35.25 13.90 -8.11
N ILE A 320 -35.24 13.01 -9.09
CA ILE A 320 -36.30 12.91 -10.11
C ILE A 320 -37.67 12.79 -9.41
N GLY A 321 -38.63 13.59 -9.86
CA GLY A 321 -39.99 13.64 -9.30
C GLY A 321 -40.16 14.55 -8.07
N LYS A 322 -39.09 15.11 -7.49
CA LYS A 322 -39.20 16.17 -6.47
C LYS A 322 -39.33 17.55 -7.13
N LYS A 323 -39.96 18.49 -6.42
CA LYS A 323 -40.04 19.88 -6.86
C LYS A 323 -38.63 20.48 -6.86
N ALA A 324 -38.19 21.00 -8.00
CA ALA A 324 -36.92 21.72 -8.10
C ALA A 324 -36.92 22.91 -7.12
N PRO A 325 -35.85 23.11 -6.33
CA PRO A 325 -35.72 24.27 -5.46
C PRO A 325 -35.79 25.55 -6.26
N ASP A 326 -36.54 26.51 -5.75
CA ASP A 326 -36.59 27.83 -6.34
C ASP A 326 -35.28 28.57 -6.11
N PHE A 327 -34.90 29.41 -7.06
CA PHE A 327 -33.73 30.28 -6.95
C PHE A 327 -33.96 31.55 -7.75
N THR A 328 -33.34 32.63 -7.29
CA THR A 328 -33.40 33.94 -7.95
C THR A 328 -32.00 34.38 -8.39
N GLY A 329 -31.92 35.12 -9.49
CA GLY A 329 -30.69 35.72 -9.99
C GLY A 329 -30.99 36.96 -10.83
N ALA A 330 -29.94 37.52 -11.42
CA ALA A 330 -30.08 38.51 -12.48
C ALA A 330 -29.82 37.84 -13.83
N ASP A 331 -30.59 38.22 -14.85
CA ASP A 331 -30.29 37.85 -16.23
C ASP A 331 -29.14 38.69 -16.82
N VAL A 332 -28.87 38.52 -18.11
CA VAL A 332 -27.80 39.24 -18.83
C VAL A 332 -28.03 40.76 -18.92
N ASP A 333 -29.27 41.22 -18.73
CA ASP A 333 -29.67 42.63 -18.75
C ASP A 333 -29.81 43.20 -17.33
N GLY A 334 -29.54 42.41 -16.30
CA GLY A 334 -29.64 42.80 -14.90
C GLY A 334 -31.05 42.71 -14.31
N ASN A 335 -32.03 42.17 -15.05
CA ASN A 335 -33.39 42.02 -14.54
C ASN A 335 -33.46 40.85 -13.56
N PRO A 336 -34.24 40.96 -12.47
CA PRO A 336 -34.45 39.86 -11.56
C PRO A 336 -35.23 38.74 -12.27
N ILE A 337 -34.73 37.51 -12.15
CA ILE A 337 -35.39 36.29 -12.64
C ILE A 337 -35.46 35.26 -11.52
N ALA A 338 -36.53 34.48 -11.48
CA ALA A 338 -36.71 33.34 -10.60
C ALA A 338 -37.04 32.07 -11.39
N LEU A 339 -36.68 30.89 -10.86
CA LEU A 339 -37.11 29.63 -11.47
C LEU A 339 -38.65 29.52 -11.49
N SER A 340 -39.32 30.04 -10.46
CA SER A 340 -40.78 30.10 -10.38
C SER A 340 -41.45 30.84 -11.54
N ASP A 341 -40.76 31.77 -12.21
CA ASP A 341 -41.32 32.56 -13.31
C ASP A 341 -41.60 31.71 -14.55
N TYR A 342 -41.00 30.53 -14.63
CA TYR A 342 -41.18 29.56 -15.72
C TYR A 342 -42.22 28.48 -15.40
N LYS A 343 -42.99 28.61 -14.31
CA LYS A 343 -44.01 27.64 -13.93
C LYS A 343 -45.04 27.44 -15.06
N GLY A 344 -45.35 26.18 -15.35
CA GLY A 344 -46.24 25.80 -16.45
C GLY A 344 -45.54 25.55 -17.79
N LYS A 345 -44.22 25.74 -17.86
CA LYS A 345 -43.38 25.40 -19.02
C LYS A 345 -42.48 24.21 -18.72
N VAL A 346 -42.06 23.50 -19.77
CA VAL A 346 -40.92 22.56 -19.68
C VAL A 346 -39.65 23.40 -19.72
N THR A 347 -38.96 23.48 -18.59
CA THR A 347 -37.77 24.33 -18.42
C THR A 347 -36.52 23.48 -18.36
N TYR A 348 -35.58 23.71 -19.28
CA TYR A 348 -34.26 23.08 -19.28
C TYR A 348 -33.23 24.05 -18.67
N ILE A 349 -32.51 23.60 -17.65
CA ILE A 349 -31.54 24.43 -16.90
C ILE A 349 -30.14 23.87 -17.13
N VAL A 350 -29.21 24.74 -17.54
CA VAL A 350 -27.81 24.38 -17.78
C VAL A 350 -26.91 25.32 -16.98
N PHE A 351 -26.04 24.74 -16.15
CA PHE A 351 -25.01 25.48 -15.43
C PHE A 351 -23.69 25.44 -16.22
N TRP A 352 -23.12 26.61 -16.52
CA TRP A 352 -21.86 26.77 -17.28
C TRP A 352 -21.08 28.01 -16.81
N GLY A 353 -19.84 28.18 -17.28
CA GLY A 353 -18.99 29.34 -16.95
C GLY A 353 -17.88 29.53 -18.00
N PHE A 354 -17.29 30.73 -18.01
CA PHE A 354 -16.11 31.05 -18.80
C PHE A 354 -14.85 30.76 -17.97
N TRP A 355 -13.84 30.12 -18.57
CA TRP A 355 -12.60 29.74 -17.91
C TRP A 355 -11.38 30.31 -18.61
#